data_AF-A0A6D2JBP6-F1
#
_entry.id   AF-A0A6D2JBP6-F1
#
_cell.length_a   1.000
_cell.length_b   1.000
_cell.length_c   1.000
_cell.angle_alpha   90.00
_cell.angle_beta   90.00
_cell.angle_gamma   90.00
#
_symmetry.space_group_name_H-M   'P 1'
#
loop_
_entity.id
_entity.type
_entity.pdbx_description
1 polymer ?
#
loop_
_entity_poly.entity_id
_entity_poly.type
_entity_poly.pdbx_seq_one_letter_code
_entity_poly.pdbx_strand_id
1 'polypeptide(L)'
;MDTDADPVENRGNDEEEENDEDNHYEYGDGFLADSDDGEEEEEEEEKQCSDDDEDFSLHEDDYQLIQENNASSQKFKRLKKSSEEHNDGTYDDDDVEEDELRSFIIDEDDGRVMECSKKRKYKQGISSDYFGDPEKFLKLRKKDLAMERKLEDEFEPTLLSDKYMTGRDEEIRKLDVPERMQLSEEETGTVPVDEASIEEESNWIYAQLNQESSVEKDDISRFLELFHVQKLEIPFIVMYRKEQCQSLLKSETKLHKVLWMIQDLDKKWLLLRKRKTALLGYYTKRFQEEEEFDLNQSLIKSLNAAETEREVDDVDSMFSLHFPLGQYKRPNRTSQYSFCVKSGLRDVVSKLGFSAERLGLALSLEKVLVDDELEDAKETPEEIAFNYVSPLFQDAQAVLKGARHVAAVEISCDASIKKYVRRVYMENAVVSTSPTLDGNVIIDSCHRFSSVKWLREKPLSKFDGAQWLLIQRAEE
;
A
#
# COMPACT_ATOMS: atom_id res chain seq x y z
N MET A 1 29.68 14.69 -61.09
CA MET A 1 30.01 14.55 -62.52
C MET A 1 29.56 13.17 -62.90
N ASP A 2 28.42 13.16 -63.58
CA ASP A 2 27.79 12.14 -64.42
C ASP A 2 26.28 12.46 -64.32
N THR A 3 25.77 13.43 -65.10
CA THR A 3 25.19 13.27 -66.46
C THR A 3 24.02 12.29 -66.44
N ASP A 4 22.78 12.57 -66.83
CA ASP A 4 22.19 13.58 -67.74
C ASP A 4 20.66 13.58 -67.47
N ALA A 5 20.02 14.75 -67.40
CA ALA A 5 19.11 15.32 -68.41
C ALA A 5 17.60 15.29 -68.02
N ASP A 6 17.11 16.39 -67.44
CA ASP A 6 16.21 17.41 -68.05
C ASP A 6 15.24 17.01 -69.20
N PRO A 7 14.17 17.80 -69.52
CA PRO A 7 13.45 18.84 -68.75
C PRO A 7 11.93 19.05 -69.06
N VAL A 8 11.36 20.11 -68.45
CA VAL A 8 10.38 21.10 -68.99
C VAL A 8 8.86 20.81 -68.95
N GLU A 9 8.18 21.68 -68.18
CA GLU A 9 6.92 22.46 -68.40
C GLU A 9 5.66 21.73 -68.93
N ASN A 10 4.43 22.01 -68.48
CA ASN A 10 3.79 23.34 -68.44
C ASN A 10 2.41 23.27 -67.73
N ARG A 11 1.92 24.47 -67.40
CA ARG A 11 0.65 24.93 -66.82
C ARG A 11 -0.64 24.32 -67.41
N GLY A 12 -1.69 24.31 -66.58
CA GLY A 12 -3.10 24.26 -66.98
C GLY A 12 -4.03 24.47 -65.77
N ASN A 13 -4.62 25.66 -65.69
CA ASN A 13 -5.74 26.06 -64.84
C ASN A 13 -7.05 25.53 -65.45
N ASP A 14 -8.12 25.36 -64.65
CA ASP A 14 -9.57 25.33 -64.97
C ASP A 14 -10.26 24.76 -63.70
N GLU A 15 -10.91 25.50 -62.79
CA GLU A 15 -12.19 26.25 -62.84
C GLU A 15 -13.46 25.41 -63.17
N GLU A 16 -14.54 25.72 -62.43
CA GLU A 16 -15.95 25.23 -62.40
C GLU A 16 -16.30 24.39 -61.14
N GLU A 17 -17.00 24.92 -60.10
CA GLU A 17 -18.43 25.33 -59.99
C GLU A 17 -19.40 24.15 -60.28
N GLU A 18 -20.50 23.86 -59.58
CA GLU A 18 -21.27 24.43 -58.46
C GLU A 18 -22.39 23.41 -58.08
N ASN A 19 -23.06 23.67 -56.94
CA ASN A 19 -24.46 23.35 -56.57
C ASN A 19 -24.85 22.04 -55.84
N ASP A 20 -25.05 22.22 -54.52
CA ASP A 20 -26.33 22.25 -53.77
C ASP A 20 -27.34 21.09 -53.89
N GLU A 21 -27.73 20.56 -52.73
CA GLU A 21 -29.15 20.40 -52.36
C GLU A 21 -29.35 20.16 -50.84
N ASP A 22 -30.15 21.04 -50.24
CA ASP A 22 -30.67 21.03 -48.88
C ASP A 22 -31.55 19.81 -48.57
N ASN A 23 -31.63 19.41 -47.29
CA ASN A 23 -32.81 18.71 -46.78
C ASN A 23 -33.15 19.11 -45.35
N HIS A 24 -34.07 20.07 -45.30
CA HIS A 24 -34.91 20.50 -44.19
C HIS A 24 -35.95 19.41 -43.91
N TYR A 25 -36.13 19.00 -42.65
CA TYR A 25 -37.33 18.25 -42.23
C TYR A 25 -38.02 19.00 -41.11
N GLU A 26 -39.09 19.70 -41.49
CA GLU A 26 -40.13 20.23 -40.63
C GLU A 26 -41.42 19.50 -41.00
N TYR A 27 -42.15 18.99 -40.00
CA TYR A 27 -43.54 18.57 -40.16
C TYR A 27 -44.33 19.20 -39.00
N GLY A 28 -45.07 20.25 -39.33
CA GLY A 28 -46.16 20.74 -38.50
C GLY A 28 -47.45 20.00 -38.85
N ASP A 29 -48.33 19.86 -37.86
CA ASP A 29 -49.77 19.92 -38.12
C ASP A 29 -50.41 20.74 -37.01
N GLY A 30 -51.23 21.70 -37.44
CA GLY A 30 -51.81 22.73 -36.60
C GLY A 30 -53.22 22.39 -36.17
N PHE A 31 -53.66 23.01 -35.08
CA PHE A 31 -55.07 23.32 -34.90
C PHE A 31 -55.21 24.74 -34.35
N LEU A 32 -56.00 25.52 -35.08
CA LEU A 32 -56.35 26.92 -34.82
C LEU A 32 -57.70 26.95 -34.10
N ALA A 33 -57.79 27.61 -32.95
CA ALA A 33 -59.04 28.23 -32.49
C ALA A 33 -58.75 29.39 -31.54
N ASP A 34 -59.49 30.45 -31.80
CA ASP A 34 -59.37 31.83 -31.36
C ASP A 34 -59.81 32.09 -29.90
N SER A 35 -59.24 33.16 -29.32
CA SER A 35 -59.86 34.15 -28.40
C SER A 35 -60.60 33.69 -27.13
N ASP A 36 -60.11 34.06 -25.94
CA ASP A 36 -60.83 34.96 -24.99
C ASP A 36 -59.93 35.37 -23.80
N ASP A 37 -60.23 36.54 -23.25
CA ASP A 37 -59.55 37.27 -22.18
C ASP A 37 -59.43 36.51 -20.83
N GLY A 38 -58.38 36.81 -20.07
CA GLY A 38 -58.26 36.39 -18.67
C GLY A 38 -56.94 36.81 -18.02
N GLU A 39 -56.92 38.01 -17.46
CA GLU A 39 -55.95 38.47 -16.47
C GLU A 39 -55.90 37.49 -15.28
N GLU A 40 -54.73 37.09 -14.83
CA GLU A 40 -54.45 36.77 -13.42
C GLU A 40 -52.94 36.83 -13.17
N GLU A 41 -52.56 37.79 -12.34
CA GLU A 41 -51.23 38.02 -11.77
C GLU A 41 -50.90 36.92 -10.75
N GLU A 42 -49.71 36.32 -10.79
CA GLU A 42 -49.02 35.86 -9.58
C GLU A 42 -47.51 36.10 -9.71
N GLU A 43 -46.97 36.73 -8.67
CA GLU A 43 -45.63 37.30 -8.54
C GLU A 43 -44.55 36.20 -8.32
N GLU A 44 -43.44 36.26 -9.06
CA GLU A 44 -42.21 35.54 -8.69
C GLU A 44 -41.33 36.43 -7.80
N GLU A 45 -41.24 36.10 -6.51
CA GLU A 45 -40.29 36.69 -5.57
C GLU A 45 -38.86 36.21 -5.89
N GLU A 46 -38.01 37.11 -6.40
CA GLU A 46 -36.55 36.94 -6.38
C GLU A 46 -36.06 37.00 -4.92
N LYS A 47 -35.75 35.85 -4.32
CA LYS A 47 -35.00 35.79 -3.06
C LYS A 47 -33.50 35.92 -3.32
N GLN A 48 -32.99 37.12 -3.10
CA GLN A 48 -31.59 37.38 -2.79
C GLN A 48 -31.20 36.64 -1.50
N CYS A 49 -30.26 35.70 -1.61
CA CYS A 49 -29.56 35.11 -0.46
C CYS A 49 -28.36 36.00 -0.14
N SER A 50 -28.34 36.60 1.04
CA SER A 50 -27.22 37.35 1.59
C SER A 50 -26.10 36.39 2.00
N ASP A 51 -24.88 36.70 1.56
CA ASP A 51 -23.64 36.10 2.08
C ASP A 51 -23.41 36.58 3.52
N ASP A 52 -23.73 35.72 4.49
CA ASP A 52 -23.26 35.86 5.87
C ASP A 52 -22.09 34.88 6.08
N ASP A 53 -20.88 35.37 5.85
CA ASP A 53 -19.63 34.69 6.24
C ASP A 53 -19.47 34.74 7.78
N GLU A 54 -20.05 33.77 8.48
CA GLU A 54 -19.73 33.49 9.88
C GLU A 54 -18.57 32.48 9.95
N ASP A 55 -17.38 32.99 10.26
CA ASP A 55 -16.14 32.24 10.53
C ASP A 55 -16.29 31.41 11.82
N PHE A 56 -16.68 30.13 11.69
CA PHE A 56 -16.72 29.18 12.80
C PHE A 56 -15.31 28.65 13.13
N SER A 57 -14.60 29.38 13.99
CA SER A 57 -13.43 28.85 14.70
C SER A 57 -13.90 27.90 15.81
N LEU A 58 -13.75 26.59 15.59
CA LEU A 58 -13.99 25.57 16.62
C LEU A 58 -12.83 25.55 17.62
N HIS A 59 -13.13 25.62 18.91
CA HIS A 59 -12.14 25.53 19.98
C HIS A 59 -11.62 24.08 20.13
N GLU A 60 -10.35 23.96 20.54
CA GLU A 60 -9.59 22.70 20.71
C GLU A 60 -10.34 21.62 21.52
N ASP A 61 -11.19 22.03 22.47
CA ASP A 61 -11.93 21.14 23.37
C ASP A 61 -13.11 20.41 22.66
N ASP A 62 -13.61 20.94 21.54
CA ASP A 62 -14.70 20.30 20.76
C ASP A 62 -14.18 19.16 19.86
N TYR A 63 -12.88 19.15 19.53
CA TYR A 63 -12.26 18.06 18.77
C TYR A 63 -12.16 16.75 19.58
N GLN A 64 -12.04 16.84 20.90
CA GLN A 64 -12.00 15.67 21.80
C GLN A 64 -13.37 15.01 21.96
N LEU A 65 -14.46 15.78 21.94
CA LEU A 65 -15.83 15.25 22.05
C LEU A 65 -16.32 14.52 20.78
N ILE A 66 -15.71 14.79 19.62
CA ILE A 66 -16.03 14.11 18.35
C ILE A 66 -15.25 12.79 18.21
N GLN A 67 -14.03 12.70 18.75
CA GLN A 67 -13.28 11.44 18.79
C GLN A 67 -13.86 10.42 19.78
N GLU A 68 -14.42 10.87 20.91
CA GLU A 68 -14.97 9.97 21.92
C GLU A 68 -16.38 9.42 21.61
N ASN A 69 -17.13 10.02 20.67
CA ASN A 69 -18.50 9.59 20.32
C ASN A 69 -18.58 8.70 19.06
N ASN A 70 -17.48 8.42 18.38
CA ASN A 70 -17.48 7.54 17.20
C ASN A 70 -17.12 6.08 17.51
N ALA A 71 -17.17 5.68 18.79
CA ALA A 71 -17.08 4.29 19.22
C ALA A 71 -18.37 3.86 19.95
N SER A 72 -19.10 2.93 19.32
CA SER A 72 -20.17 2.10 19.89
C SER A 72 -21.57 2.71 20.09
N SER A 73 -22.40 2.64 19.03
CA SER A 73 -23.85 2.43 19.19
C SER A 73 -24.19 0.93 19.24
N GLN A 74 -23.83 0.27 20.35
CA GLN A 74 -24.42 -1.03 20.69
C GLN A 74 -25.71 -0.81 21.49
N LYS A 75 -26.82 -1.36 20.96
CA LYS A 75 -28.16 -1.31 21.54
C LYS A 75 -28.21 -2.10 22.85
N PHE A 76 -28.40 -1.42 23.99
CA PHE A 76 -28.78 -2.09 25.23
C PHE A 76 -30.21 -2.63 25.14
N LYS A 77 -30.36 -3.96 25.03
CA LYS A 77 -31.66 -4.63 25.23
C LYS A 77 -31.88 -4.91 26.71
N ARG A 78 -33.04 -4.42 27.16
CA ARG A 78 -33.55 -4.37 28.53
C ARG A 78 -33.91 -5.77 29.05
N LEU A 79 -33.47 -6.07 30.28
CA LEU A 79 -33.77 -7.28 31.04
C LEU A 79 -35.29 -7.44 31.30
N LYS A 80 -35.89 -8.57 30.91
CA LYS A 80 -37.20 -9.02 31.42
C LYS A 80 -37.20 -10.53 31.67
N LYS A 81 -37.81 -10.89 32.80
CA LYS A 81 -37.73 -12.15 33.55
C LYS A 81 -38.94 -13.08 33.26
N SER A 82 -38.71 -14.40 33.40
CA SER A 82 -39.62 -15.58 33.45
C SER A 82 -40.35 -15.93 32.14
N SER A 83 -40.54 -17.19 31.72
CA SER A 83 -40.71 -18.48 32.43
C SER A 83 -40.24 -19.66 31.56
N GLU A 84 -39.98 -20.80 32.20
CA GLU A 84 -39.58 -22.12 31.70
C GLU A 84 -40.47 -22.68 30.57
N GLU A 85 -39.86 -23.37 29.59
CA GLU A 85 -40.11 -24.80 29.26
C GLU A 85 -39.10 -25.31 28.21
N HIS A 86 -38.68 -26.56 28.35
CA HIS A 86 -37.67 -27.27 27.54
C HIS A 86 -38.07 -27.48 26.07
N ASN A 87 -37.14 -27.33 25.12
CA ASN A 87 -36.85 -28.41 24.16
C ASN A 87 -35.48 -28.24 23.46
N ASP A 88 -34.89 -29.39 23.15
CA ASP A 88 -33.60 -29.73 22.55
C ASP A 88 -33.36 -29.17 21.13
N GLY A 89 -32.10 -28.85 20.79
CA GLY A 89 -31.69 -28.39 19.46
C GLY A 89 -30.29 -27.77 19.39
N THR A 90 -29.27 -28.60 19.25
CA THR A 90 -27.86 -28.23 19.01
C THR A 90 -27.64 -27.62 17.63
N TYR A 91 -27.23 -26.34 17.58
CA TYR A 91 -26.53 -25.71 16.46
C TYR A 91 -25.50 -24.72 17.04
N ASP A 92 -24.21 -25.04 16.89
CA ASP A 92 -23.12 -24.14 17.21
C ASP A 92 -22.87 -23.23 16.00
N ASP A 93 -23.03 -21.93 16.24
CA ASP A 93 -22.74 -20.80 15.37
C ASP A 93 -21.61 -20.05 16.09
N ASP A 94 -20.38 -20.13 15.56
CA ASP A 94 -19.24 -19.36 16.04
C ASP A 94 -18.78 -18.42 14.90
N ASP A 95 -19.36 -17.22 14.91
CA ASP A 95 -18.75 -16.02 14.35
C ASP A 95 -17.55 -15.65 15.23
N VAL A 96 -16.34 -15.72 14.66
CA VAL A 96 -15.16 -15.04 15.19
C VAL A 96 -14.56 -14.22 14.06
N GLU A 97 -14.91 -12.94 14.05
CA GLU A 97 -14.01 -11.91 13.56
C GLU A 97 -12.88 -11.75 14.59
N GLU A 98 -11.64 -11.99 14.16
CA GLU A 98 -10.47 -11.38 14.78
C GLU A 98 -9.28 -11.45 13.80
N ASP A 99 -8.76 -10.25 13.52
CA ASP A 99 -7.35 -9.90 13.42
C ASP A 99 -6.59 -10.15 12.10
N GLU A 100 -6.73 -9.11 11.29
CA GLU A 100 -5.71 -8.47 10.47
C GLU A 100 -4.44 -8.09 11.28
N LEU A 101 -3.61 -9.09 11.62
CA LEU A 101 -2.22 -8.87 12.04
C LEU A 101 -1.29 -9.81 11.25
N ARG A 102 -0.80 -9.29 10.12
CA ARG A 102 0.29 -9.90 9.35
C ARG A 102 1.57 -9.93 10.20
N SER A 103 1.87 -11.12 10.70
CA SER A 103 3.20 -11.73 10.82
C SER A 103 4.40 -10.79 10.65
N PHE A 104 4.80 -10.14 11.75
CA PHE A 104 6.17 -9.70 11.96
C PHE A 104 7.04 -10.96 12.10
N ILE A 105 8.08 -11.09 11.28
CA ILE A 105 9.05 -12.18 11.37
C ILE A 105 9.77 -12.04 12.72
N ILE A 106 9.48 -12.94 13.65
CA ILE A 106 10.24 -13.08 14.90
C ILE A 106 11.43 -13.97 14.58
N ASP A 107 12.63 -13.40 14.68
CA ASP A 107 13.88 -14.16 14.69
C ASP A 107 13.89 -15.08 15.92
N GLU A 108 13.89 -16.39 15.67
CA GLU A 108 14.24 -17.39 16.67
C GLU A 108 15.78 -17.44 16.79
N ASP A 109 16.33 -16.87 17.86
CA ASP A 109 17.51 -17.43 18.52
C ASP A 109 17.59 -16.96 19.98
N ASP A 110 17.24 -17.86 20.91
CA ASP A 110 18.12 -18.31 22.00
C ASP A 110 17.30 -19.09 23.05
N GLY A 111 17.64 -20.37 23.17
CA GLY A 111 17.00 -21.29 24.10
C GLY A 111 17.20 -20.89 25.56
N ARG A 112 16.10 -20.57 26.24
CA ARG A 112 15.92 -20.84 27.68
C ARG A 112 14.50 -21.30 27.97
N VAL A 113 14.38 -22.57 28.32
CA VAL A 113 13.19 -23.19 28.90
C VAL A 113 12.78 -22.41 30.15
N MET A 114 11.67 -21.67 30.09
CA MET A 114 11.06 -21.07 31.28
C MET A 114 10.09 -22.09 31.91
N GLU A 115 10.54 -22.72 33.00
CA GLU A 115 9.77 -23.69 33.76
C GLU A 115 8.60 -23.00 34.50
N CYS A 116 7.39 -23.50 34.28
CA CYS A 116 6.14 -22.94 34.80
C CYS A 116 6.09 -22.97 36.34
N SER A 117 5.71 -21.82 36.92
CA SER A 117 5.62 -21.57 38.36
C SER A 117 4.66 -22.52 39.09
N LYS A 118 5.19 -23.24 40.07
CA LYS A 118 4.41 -24.11 40.97
C LYS A 118 3.52 -23.28 41.91
N LYS A 119 2.23 -23.61 41.90
CA LYS A 119 1.19 -23.17 42.84
C LYS A 119 1.66 -23.28 44.30
N ARG A 120 1.68 -22.16 45.03
CA ARG A 120 1.93 -22.12 46.48
C ARG A 120 0.73 -22.66 47.26
N LYS A 121 0.92 -23.78 47.96
CA LYS A 121 -0.01 -24.28 48.99
C LYS A 121 0.26 -23.59 50.32
N TYR A 122 -0.79 -23.10 50.95
CA TYR A 122 -0.80 -22.66 52.35
C TYR A 122 -1.06 -23.86 53.26
N LYS A 123 -0.20 -24.09 54.27
CA LYS A 123 -0.58 -24.50 55.65
C LYS A 123 0.63 -24.69 56.58
N GLN A 124 0.66 -23.81 57.59
CA GLN A 124 0.98 -23.99 59.02
C GLN A 124 1.90 -25.14 59.49
N GLY A 125 2.95 -24.73 60.21
CA GLY A 125 3.69 -25.53 61.20
C GLY A 125 4.59 -24.63 62.04
N ILE A 126 4.25 -24.45 63.31
CA ILE A 126 4.91 -23.58 64.30
C ILE A 126 6.26 -24.18 64.73
N SER A 127 7.33 -23.37 64.77
CA SER A 127 8.46 -23.60 65.68
C SER A 127 9.18 -22.29 65.96
N SER A 128 9.03 -21.84 67.22
CA SER A 128 10.05 -21.18 68.04
C SER A 128 11.40 -20.89 67.37
N ASP A 129 11.64 -19.64 66.99
CA ASP A 129 12.95 -18.96 67.03
C ASP A 129 12.75 -17.47 66.73
N TYR A 130 12.07 -16.78 67.66
CA TYR A 130 11.73 -15.36 67.57
C TYR A 130 12.80 -14.47 68.22
N PHE A 131 14.07 -14.74 67.93
CA PHE A 131 15.15 -13.77 68.10
C PHE A 131 16.24 -14.08 67.07
N GLY A 132 15.92 -13.78 65.81
CA GLY A 132 16.85 -13.91 64.70
C GLY A 132 18.04 -12.99 64.89
N ASP A 133 19.23 -13.54 64.64
CA ASP A 133 20.51 -12.84 64.57
C ASP A 133 20.36 -11.43 63.95
N PRO A 134 20.61 -10.34 64.71
CA PRO A 134 20.42 -8.97 64.23
C PRO A 134 21.28 -8.66 63.00
N GLU A 135 22.35 -9.42 62.78
CA GLU A 135 23.22 -9.30 61.61
C GLU A 135 22.57 -9.85 60.33
N LYS A 136 21.68 -10.85 60.43
CA LYS A 136 20.88 -11.32 59.28
C LYS A 136 19.80 -10.32 58.90
N PHE A 137 19.14 -9.70 59.87
CA PHE A 137 18.14 -8.66 59.62
C PHE A 137 18.76 -7.40 59.00
N LEU A 138 19.96 -7.01 59.46
CA LEU A 138 20.72 -5.91 58.86
C LEU A 138 21.23 -6.25 57.45
N LYS A 139 21.60 -7.50 57.18
CA LYS A 139 21.98 -7.93 55.82
C LYS A 139 20.80 -7.97 54.86
N LEU A 140 19.60 -8.38 55.32
CA LEU A 140 18.36 -8.30 54.56
C LEU A 140 17.96 -6.85 54.29
N ARG A 141 17.95 -5.98 55.30
CA ARG A 141 17.73 -4.53 55.10
C ARG A 141 18.76 -3.89 54.19
N LYS A 142 20.05 -4.28 54.28
CA LYS A 142 21.08 -3.80 53.36
C LYS A 142 20.88 -4.32 51.94
N LYS A 143 20.28 -5.49 51.75
CA LYS A 143 19.87 -6.02 50.44
C LYS A 143 18.64 -5.28 49.89
N ASP A 144 17.65 -5.01 50.75
CA ASP A 144 16.42 -4.29 50.39
C ASP A 144 16.67 -2.80 50.15
N LEU A 145 17.70 -2.21 50.78
CA LEU A 145 18.19 -0.85 50.54
C LEU A 145 19.14 -0.75 49.34
N ALA A 146 19.71 -1.87 48.89
CA ALA A 146 20.58 -1.93 47.71
C ALA A 146 19.80 -2.24 46.42
N MET A 147 18.51 -2.54 46.54
CA MET A 147 17.61 -2.68 45.41
C MET A 147 16.87 -1.36 45.27
N GLU A 148 17.41 -0.44 44.45
CA GLU A 148 16.70 0.76 44.05
C GLU A 148 15.36 0.31 43.46
N ARG A 149 14.26 0.66 44.13
CA ARG A 149 12.92 0.37 43.63
C ARG A 149 12.75 1.21 42.38
N LYS A 150 12.48 0.57 41.26
CA LYS A 150 12.22 1.30 40.04
C LYS A 150 10.84 1.94 40.13
N LEU A 151 10.65 3.06 39.46
CA LEU A 151 9.34 3.72 39.36
C LEU A 151 8.29 2.75 38.77
N GLU A 152 8.72 1.82 37.92
CA GLU A 152 7.89 0.75 37.37
C GLU A 152 7.31 -0.23 38.42
N ASP A 153 7.95 -0.36 39.60
CA ASP A 153 7.49 -1.26 40.65
C ASP A 153 6.47 -0.61 41.60
N GLU A 154 6.37 0.73 41.60
CA GLU A 154 5.54 1.49 42.54
C GLU A 154 4.25 2.06 41.91
N PHE A 155 4.18 2.15 40.58
CA PHE A 155 3.07 2.77 39.85
C PHE A 155 2.47 1.84 38.79
N GLU A 156 1.19 2.07 38.46
CA GLU A 156 0.54 1.34 37.37
C GLU A 156 1.15 1.72 36.01
N PRO A 157 1.30 0.77 35.07
CA PRO A 157 1.92 1.03 33.75
C PRO A 157 1.25 2.16 32.95
N THR A 158 -0.09 2.29 33.04
CA THR A 158 -0.85 3.36 32.37
C THR A 158 -0.55 4.74 32.94
N LEU A 159 -0.43 4.85 34.26
CA LEU A 159 -0.03 6.12 34.90
C LEU A 159 1.40 6.51 34.54
N LEU A 160 2.28 5.53 34.37
CA LEU A 160 3.65 5.77 33.91
C LEU A 160 3.68 6.23 32.46
N SER A 161 2.92 5.62 31.55
CA SER A 161 2.82 6.06 30.16
C SER A 161 2.23 7.46 30.03
N ASP A 162 1.14 7.75 30.74
CA ASP A 162 0.46 9.06 30.70
C ASP A 162 1.33 10.20 31.22
N LYS A 163 2.32 9.87 32.08
CA LYS A 163 3.28 10.82 32.62
C LYS A 163 4.64 10.77 31.93
N TYR A 164 4.79 9.99 30.87
CA TYR A 164 6.06 9.76 30.18
C TYR A 164 7.17 9.29 31.15
N MET A 165 6.86 8.47 32.14
CA MET A 165 7.80 7.98 33.16
C MET A 165 8.14 6.50 32.99
N THR A 166 7.94 5.95 31.79
CA THR A 166 8.35 4.58 31.50
C THR A 166 9.86 4.48 31.33
N GLY A 167 10.42 3.27 31.43
CA GLY A 167 11.84 3.04 31.17
C GLY A 167 12.26 3.50 29.77
N ARG A 168 11.38 3.33 28.77
CA ARG A 168 11.54 3.83 27.41
C ARG A 168 11.68 5.36 27.39
N ASP A 169 10.83 6.09 28.09
CA ASP A 169 10.90 7.55 28.14
C ASP A 169 12.18 8.04 28.81
N GLU A 170 12.67 7.29 29.81
CA GLU A 170 13.95 7.60 30.44
C GLU A 170 15.15 7.35 29.52
N GLU A 171 15.09 6.33 28.66
CA GLU A 171 16.07 6.14 27.58
C GLU A 171 16.06 7.31 26.60
N ILE A 172 14.87 7.77 26.18
CA ILE A 172 14.71 8.93 25.28
C ILE A 172 15.34 10.19 25.87
N ARG A 173 15.15 10.44 27.17
CA ARG A 173 15.76 11.58 27.88
C ARG A 173 17.27 11.48 28.03
N LYS A 174 17.82 10.27 28.08
CA LYS A 174 19.27 10.05 28.27
C LYS A 174 20.06 10.21 26.99
N LEU A 175 19.44 9.93 25.83
CA LEU A 175 20.08 10.03 24.53
C LEU A 175 20.13 11.49 24.05
N ASP A 176 21.31 11.94 23.61
CA ASP A 176 21.52 13.29 23.05
C ASP A 176 21.17 13.31 21.55
N VAL A 177 19.92 12.98 21.24
CA VAL A 177 19.35 12.93 19.88
C VAL A 177 17.95 13.53 19.92
N PRO A 178 17.51 14.30 18.91
CA PRO A 178 16.15 14.84 18.90
C PRO A 178 15.08 13.74 18.99
N GLU A 179 14.08 13.93 19.85
CA GLU A 179 13.02 12.93 20.14
C GLU A 179 12.32 12.43 18.86
N ARG A 180 12.02 13.32 17.90
CA ARG A 180 11.41 12.94 16.61
C ARG A 180 12.25 11.95 15.81
N MET A 181 13.58 12.06 15.90
CA MET A 181 14.48 11.13 15.22
C MET A 181 14.52 9.80 15.97
N GLN A 182 14.51 9.81 17.30
CA GLN A 182 14.47 8.58 18.10
C GLN A 182 13.20 7.76 17.83
N LEU A 183 12.04 8.41 17.79
CA LEU A 183 10.77 7.74 17.47
C LEU A 183 10.77 7.18 16.04
N SER A 184 11.31 7.94 15.08
CA SER A 184 11.46 7.49 13.71
C SER A 184 12.37 6.26 13.59
N GLU A 185 13.52 6.26 14.27
CA GLU A 185 14.52 5.19 14.22
C GLU A 185 14.00 3.87 14.80
N GLU A 186 13.07 3.93 15.75
CA GLU A 186 12.42 2.71 16.26
C GLU A 186 11.53 2.04 15.21
N GLU A 187 10.79 2.83 14.43
CA GLU A 187 9.95 2.33 13.34
C GLU A 187 10.82 1.81 12.18
N THR A 188 11.76 2.64 11.72
CA THR A 188 12.57 2.39 10.52
C THR A 188 13.75 1.46 10.77
N GLY A 189 14.20 1.32 12.02
CA GLY A 189 15.45 0.67 12.37
C GLY A 189 16.65 1.60 12.27
N THR A 190 17.84 1.04 12.50
CA THR A 190 19.10 1.79 12.51
C THR A 190 19.39 2.41 11.15
N VAL A 191 19.63 3.72 11.15
CA VAL A 191 19.96 4.48 9.94
C VAL A 191 21.40 4.19 9.52
N PRO A 192 21.65 3.85 8.24
CA PRO A 192 23.00 3.72 7.71
C PRO A 192 23.73 5.07 7.71
N VAL A 193 25.00 5.06 8.10
CA VAL A 193 25.85 6.28 8.19
C VAL A 193 27.01 6.20 7.19
N ASP A 194 27.07 5.13 6.41
CA ASP A 194 28.09 4.92 5.39
C ASP A 194 27.80 5.74 4.12
N GLU A 195 28.85 6.36 3.58
CA GLU A 195 28.80 7.22 2.40
C GLU A 195 28.09 6.56 1.21
N ALA A 196 28.35 5.26 0.98
CA ALA A 196 27.74 4.51 -0.11
C ALA A 196 26.22 4.37 0.04
N SER A 197 25.73 4.12 1.27
CA SER A 197 24.28 4.07 1.54
C SER A 197 23.63 5.44 1.35
N ILE A 198 24.29 6.52 1.79
CA ILE A 198 23.79 7.89 1.63
C ILE A 198 23.71 8.25 0.13
N GLU A 199 24.69 7.84 -0.68
CA GLU A 199 24.66 8.03 -2.13
C GLU A 199 23.54 7.23 -2.81
N GLU A 200 23.29 5.99 -2.37
CA GLU A 200 22.20 5.15 -2.89
C GLU A 200 20.83 5.76 -2.56
N GLU A 201 20.65 6.18 -1.31
CA GLU A 201 19.45 6.86 -0.85
C GLU A 201 19.23 8.18 -1.58
N SER A 202 20.26 9.02 -1.71
CA SER A 202 20.14 10.30 -2.39
C SER A 202 19.79 10.14 -3.87
N ASN A 203 20.32 9.12 -4.55
CA ASN A 203 19.91 8.75 -5.90
C ASN A 203 18.43 8.36 -5.96
N TRP A 204 17.98 7.53 -5.00
CA TRP A 204 16.60 7.09 -4.94
C TRP A 204 15.64 8.25 -4.68
N ILE A 205 15.93 9.10 -3.68
CA ILE A 205 15.13 10.30 -3.36
C ILE A 205 15.10 11.25 -4.56
N TYR A 206 16.23 11.48 -5.21
CA TYR A 206 16.31 12.33 -6.40
C TYR A 206 15.43 11.81 -7.54
N ALA A 207 15.41 10.50 -7.77
CA ALA A 207 14.52 9.88 -8.77
C ALA A 207 13.03 10.08 -8.45
N GLN A 208 12.65 10.06 -7.17
CA GLN A 208 11.26 10.30 -6.73
C GLN A 208 10.84 11.77 -6.84
N LEU A 209 11.78 12.71 -6.63
CA LEU A 209 11.51 14.16 -6.68
C LEU A 209 11.47 14.73 -8.10
N ASN A 210 11.94 13.99 -9.10
CA ASN A 210 12.22 14.46 -10.46
C ASN A 210 10.99 14.85 -11.31
N GLN A 211 9.81 14.96 -10.69
CA GLN A 211 8.60 15.49 -11.33
C GLN A 211 8.36 16.98 -11.06
N GLU A 212 9.06 17.64 -10.11
CA GLU A 212 8.68 19.03 -9.74
C GLU A 212 9.78 20.11 -9.60
N SER A 213 11.10 19.88 -9.66
CA SER A 213 12.01 21.01 -9.31
C SER A 213 13.50 20.96 -9.72
N SER A 214 14.12 22.15 -9.72
CA SER A 214 15.56 22.49 -9.88
C SER A 214 16.46 22.00 -8.72
N VAL A 215 16.10 20.88 -8.10
CA VAL A 215 16.84 20.29 -6.97
C VAL A 215 18.13 19.67 -7.46
N GLU A 216 19.22 19.87 -6.73
CA GLU A 216 20.51 19.25 -7.02
C GLU A 216 20.72 18.04 -6.12
N LYS A 217 21.17 16.92 -6.70
CA LYS A 217 21.40 15.66 -5.97
C LYS A 217 22.38 15.86 -4.80
N ASP A 218 23.46 16.62 -5.02
CA ASP A 218 24.49 16.82 -3.99
C ASP A 218 23.93 17.50 -2.73
N ASP A 219 22.93 18.36 -2.86
CA ASP A 219 22.29 19.01 -1.72
C ASP A 219 21.41 18.04 -0.92
N ILE A 220 20.86 17.01 -1.57
CA ILE A 220 20.15 15.91 -0.91
C ILE A 220 21.14 15.09 -0.09
N SER A 221 22.27 14.67 -0.67
CA SER A 221 23.31 13.95 0.08
C SER A 221 23.79 14.73 1.30
N ARG A 222 24.10 16.03 1.15
CA ARG A 222 24.50 16.87 2.29
C ARG A 222 23.40 17.02 3.34
N PHE A 223 22.14 17.09 2.93
CA PHE A 223 21.02 17.09 3.88
C PHE A 223 20.98 15.79 4.68
N LEU A 224 21.09 14.64 4.02
CA LEU A 224 21.12 13.33 4.68
C LEU A 224 22.31 13.19 5.63
N GLU A 225 23.49 13.70 5.27
CA GLU A 225 24.63 13.75 6.19
C GLU A 225 24.34 14.58 7.45
N LEU A 226 23.75 15.78 7.30
CA LEU A 226 23.36 16.64 8.42
C LEU A 226 22.29 15.97 9.30
N PHE A 227 21.36 15.24 8.68
CA PHE A 227 20.24 14.61 9.37
C PHE A 227 20.68 13.29 10.04
N HIS A 228 21.23 12.34 9.30
CA HIS A 228 21.60 11.00 9.78
C HIS A 228 22.86 10.98 10.64
N VAL A 229 23.92 11.69 10.23
CA VAL A 229 25.22 11.64 10.90
C VAL A 229 25.28 12.65 12.04
N GLN A 230 24.92 13.91 11.76
CA GLN A 230 25.01 14.99 12.75
C GLN A 230 23.76 15.13 13.63
N LYS A 231 22.69 14.38 13.35
CA LYS A 231 21.43 14.39 14.11
C LYS A 231 20.81 15.78 14.25
N LEU A 232 20.91 16.59 13.19
CA LEU A 232 20.38 17.95 13.14
C LEU A 232 18.95 17.95 12.58
N GLU A 233 18.03 18.63 13.26
CA GLU A 233 16.66 18.72 12.76
C GLU A 233 16.50 19.74 11.62
N ILE A 234 15.46 19.56 10.81
CA ILE A 234 15.12 20.44 9.69
C ILE A 234 15.07 21.93 10.09
N PRO A 235 14.42 22.36 11.19
CA PRO A 235 14.41 23.77 11.57
C PRO A 235 15.81 24.33 11.85
N PHE A 236 16.70 23.52 12.43
CA PHE A 236 18.09 23.92 12.68
C PHE A 236 18.87 24.03 11.37
N ILE A 237 18.71 23.06 10.48
CA ILE A 237 19.37 23.05 9.16
C ILE A 237 18.97 24.29 8.36
N VAL A 238 17.67 24.58 8.29
CA VAL A 238 17.13 25.76 7.58
C VAL A 238 17.67 27.07 8.16
N MET A 239 17.82 27.15 9.47
CA MET A 239 18.25 28.39 10.13
C MET A 239 19.78 28.62 10.05
N TYR A 240 20.57 27.57 10.25
CA TYR A 240 22.02 27.68 10.53
C TYR A 240 22.93 26.92 9.56
N ARG A 241 22.36 26.17 8.60
CA ARG A 241 23.08 25.36 7.61
C ARG A 241 22.53 25.49 6.18
N LYS A 242 21.70 26.49 5.92
CA LYS A 242 21.06 26.72 4.61
C LYS A 242 22.03 26.80 3.44
N GLU A 243 23.28 27.20 3.69
CA GLU A 243 24.33 27.31 2.70
C GLU A 243 24.72 25.95 2.08
N GLN A 244 24.45 24.83 2.76
CA GLN A 244 24.80 23.49 2.31
C GLN A 244 23.72 22.84 1.43
N CYS A 245 22.49 23.36 1.49
CA CYS A 245 21.31 22.80 0.83
C CYS A 245 20.55 23.88 0.03
N GLN A 246 21.28 24.76 -0.67
CA GLN A 246 20.68 25.96 -1.28
C GLN A 246 19.63 25.62 -2.34
N SER A 247 19.84 24.58 -3.14
CA SER A 247 18.89 24.13 -4.16
C SER A 247 17.56 23.67 -3.57
N LEU A 248 17.57 23.11 -2.36
CA LEU A 248 16.37 22.67 -1.62
C LEU A 248 15.57 23.83 -1.03
N LEU A 249 16.18 25.01 -0.92
CA LEU A 249 15.68 26.19 -0.23
C LEU A 249 15.35 27.37 -1.19
N LYS A 250 15.37 27.15 -2.51
CA LYS A 250 15.24 28.23 -3.52
C LYS A 250 13.90 28.99 -3.50
N SER A 251 12.84 28.46 -2.89
CA SER A 251 11.52 29.10 -2.86
C SER A 251 11.20 29.71 -1.49
N GLU A 252 11.17 31.04 -1.40
CA GLU A 252 10.88 31.78 -0.16
C GLU A 252 9.50 31.44 0.45
N THR A 253 8.53 30.99 -0.36
CA THR A 253 7.16 30.66 0.08
C THR A 253 6.99 29.21 0.53
N LYS A 254 7.95 28.33 0.22
CA LYS A 254 7.94 26.89 0.52
C LYS A 254 9.25 26.43 1.15
N LEU A 255 9.94 27.33 1.85
CA LEU A 255 11.36 27.23 2.21
C LEU A 255 11.76 25.91 2.87
N HIS A 256 10.86 25.19 3.55
CA HIS A 256 11.17 23.89 4.19
C HIS A 256 10.36 22.72 3.65
N LYS A 257 9.36 22.92 2.76
CA LYS A 257 8.48 21.83 2.30
C LYS A 257 9.27 20.71 1.64
N VAL A 258 10.27 21.07 0.84
CA VAL A 258 11.15 20.10 0.17
C VAL A 258 11.94 19.27 1.19
N LEU A 259 12.44 19.87 2.26
CA LEU A 259 13.17 19.13 3.30
C LEU A 259 12.29 18.14 4.06
N TRP A 260 11.05 18.51 4.37
CA TRP A 260 10.08 17.57 4.96
C TRP A 260 9.71 16.46 3.98
N MET A 261 9.52 16.77 2.70
CA MET A 261 9.30 15.75 1.67
C MET A 261 10.50 14.79 1.56
N ILE A 262 11.73 15.31 1.64
CA ILE A 262 12.94 14.47 1.66
C ILE A 262 12.95 13.58 2.90
N GLN A 263 12.60 14.10 4.08
CA GLN A 263 12.49 13.28 5.30
C GLN A 263 11.43 12.18 5.17
N ASP A 264 10.28 12.47 4.57
CA ASP A 264 9.24 11.46 4.33
C ASP A 264 9.71 10.39 3.34
N LEU A 265 10.52 10.78 2.34
CA LEU A 265 11.13 9.86 1.40
C LEU A 265 12.26 9.02 2.05
N ASP A 266 13.10 9.62 2.90
CA ASP A 266 14.11 8.94 3.72
C ASP A 266 13.44 7.82 4.55
N LYS A 267 12.39 8.15 5.31
CA LYS A 267 11.61 7.15 6.06
C LYS A 267 11.11 6.00 5.19
N LYS A 268 10.56 6.32 4.00
CA LYS A 268 10.09 5.30 3.05
C LYS A 268 11.24 4.43 2.53
N TRP A 269 12.39 5.02 2.22
CA TRP A 269 13.57 4.31 1.76
C TRP A 269 14.12 3.36 2.84
N LEU A 270 14.19 3.82 4.09
CA LEU A 270 14.63 2.98 5.23
C LEU A 270 13.70 1.78 5.44
N LEU A 271 12.37 1.99 5.40
CA LEU A 271 11.39 0.91 5.49
C LEU A 271 11.52 -0.08 4.31
N LEU A 272 11.69 0.43 3.09
CA LEU A 272 11.91 -0.38 1.89
C LEU A 272 13.17 -1.22 2.02
N ARG A 273 14.29 -0.62 2.46
CA ARG A 273 15.57 -1.30 2.67
C ARG A 273 15.47 -2.37 3.76
N LYS A 274 14.83 -2.06 4.89
CA LYS A 274 14.56 -3.02 5.97
C LYS A 274 13.79 -4.23 5.43
N ARG A 275 12.74 -3.98 4.66
CA ARG A 275 11.92 -5.03 4.04
C ARG A 275 12.70 -5.88 3.02
N LYS A 276 13.46 -5.25 2.12
CA LYS A 276 14.32 -5.95 1.16
C LYS A 276 15.34 -6.84 1.85
N THR A 277 15.98 -6.33 2.91
CA THR A 277 16.99 -7.08 3.68
C THR A 277 16.36 -8.30 4.36
N ALA A 278 15.18 -8.15 4.96
CA ALA A 278 14.44 -9.26 5.56
C ALA A 278 14.06 -10.33 4.52
N LEU A 279 13.52 -9.92 3.36
CA LEU A 279 13.17 -10.84 2.27
C LEU A 279 14.39 -11.53 1.67
N LEU A 280 15.49 -10.82 1.45
CA LEU A 280 16.72 -11.40 0.94
C LEU A 280 17.28 -12.47 1.89
N GLY A 281 17.25 -12.20 3.20
CA GLY A 281 17.62 -13.18 4.22
C GLY A 281 16.72 -14.41 4.18
N TYR A 282 15.41 -14.22 4.01
CA TYR A 282 14.44 -15.30 3.87
C TYR A 282 14.66 -16.14 2.59
N TYR A 283 14.84 -15.48 1.44
CA TYR A 283 15.11 -16.13 0.15
C TYR A 283 16.39 -16.96 0.21
N THR A 284 17.46 -16.38 0.76
CA THR A 284 18.76 -17.06 0.89
C THR A 284 18.67 -18.32 1.73
N LYS A 285 17.90 -18.29 2.84
CA LYS A 285 17.66 -19.48 3.68
C LYS A 285 16.94 -20.58 2.89
N ARG A 286 15.91 -20.23 2.09
CA ARG A 286 15.17 -21.21 1.27
C ARG A 286 15.97 -21.74 0.09
N PHE A 287 16.78 -20.90 -0.55
CA PHE A 287 17.64 -21.33 -1.67
C PHE A 287 18.76 -22.29 -1.24
N GLN A 288 19.12 -22.33 0.05
CA GLN A 288 20.03 -23.36 0.57
C GLN A 288 19.38 -24.75 0.62
N GLU A 289 18.05 -24.83 0.58
CA GLU A 289 17.28 -26.07 0.65
C GLU A 289 16.96 -26.65 -0.75
N GLU A 290 17.03 -25.85 -1.82
CA GLU A 290 16.59 -26.22 -3.18
C GLU A 290 17.62 -25.90 -4.28
N GLU A 291 17.66 -26.70 -5.36
CA GLU A 291 18.70 -26.65 -6.40
C GLU A 291 18.37 -25.75 -7.62
N GLU A 292 17.28 -24.97 -7.60
CA GLU A 292 16.82 -24.19 -8.78
C GLU A 292 17.53 -22.83 -8.92
N PHE A 293 18.81 -22.87 -9.30
CA PHE A 293 19.73 -21.72 -9.31
C PHE A 293 19.30 -20.53 -10.17
N ASP A 294 18.74 -20.77 -11.36
CA ASP A 294 18.42 -19.70 -12.33
C ASP A 294 17.25 -18.82 -11.85
N LEU A 295 16.18 -19.42 -11.33
CA LEU A 295 15.06 -18.69 -10.74
C LEU A 295 15.49 -17.90 -9.51
N ASN A 296 16.34 -18.48 -8.68
CA ASN A 296 16.85 -17.85 -7.47
C ASN A 296 17.62 -16.56 -7.79
N GLN A 297 18.47 -16.59 -8.83
CA GLN A 297 19.19 -15.40 -9.30
C GLN A 297 18.25 -14.33 -9.87
N SER A 298 17.25 -14.74 -10.67
CA SER A 298 16.28 -13.82 -11.28
C SER A 298 15.45 -13.09 -10.21
N LEU A 299 15.02 -13.82 -9.16
CA LEU A 299 14.29 -13.26 -8.02
C LEU A 299 15.13 -12.28 -7.20
N ILE A 300 16.41 -12.61 -6.93
CA ILE A 300 17.32 -11.68 -6.22
C ILE A 300 17.57 -10.43 -7.07
N LYS A 301 17.81 -10.57 -8.37
CA LYS A 301 17.99 -9.44 -9.29
C LYS A 301 16.76 -8.53 -9.28
N SER A 302 15.56 -9.12 -9.36
CA SER A 302 14.29 -8.39 -9.35
C SER A 302 14.04 -7.69 -8.02
N LEU A 303 14.35 -8.34 -6.89
CA LEU A 303 14.23 -7.74 -5.55
C LEU A 303 15.16 -6.54 -5.37
N ASN A 304 16.40 -6.65 -5.85
CA ASN A 304 17.36 -5.55 -5.79
C ASN A 304 16.91 -4.37 -6.66
N ALA A 305 16.41 -4.66 -7.87
CA ALA A 305 15.92 -3.64 -8.81
C ALA A 305 14.57 -2.99 -8.42
N ALA A 306 13.82 -3.55 -7.48
CA ALA A 306 12.53 -3.00 -7.06
C ALA A 306 12.69 -1.64 -6.36
N GLU A 307 12.06 -0.59 -6.85
CA GLU A 307 12.24 0.78 -6.30
C GLU A 307 11.13 1.20 -5.33
N THR A 308 10.03 0.45 -5.28
CA THR A 308 8.86 0.78 -4.44
C THR A 308 8.41 -0.43 -3.64
N GLU A 309 7.69 -0.19 -2.55
CA GLU A 309 7.12 -1.27 -1.72
C GLU A 309 6.21 -2.21 -2.53
N ARG A 310 5.40 -1.65 -3.44
CA ARG A 310 4.53 -2.44 -4.32
C ARG A 310 5.32 -3.36 -5.25
N GLU A 311 6.48 -2.93 -5.73
CA GLU A 311 7.35 -3.79 -6.56
C GLU A 311 7.97 -4.91 -5.71
N VAL A 312 8.31 -4.63 -4.45
CA VAL A 312 8.78 -5.67 -3.51
C VAL A 312 7.67 -6.67 -3.21
N ASP A 313 6.42 -6.22 -2.99
CA ASP A 313 5.24 -7.08 -2.84
C ASP A 313 5.01 -7.99 -4.06
N ASP A 314 5.23 -7.45 -5.27
CA ASP A 314 5.09 -8.21 -6.50
C ASP A 314 6.13 -9.33 -6.60
N VAL A 315 7.40 -9.03 -6.26
CA VAL A 315 8.47 -10.04 -6.22
C VAL A 315 8.23 -11.08 -5.13
N ASP A 316 7.75 -10.68 -3.95
CA ASP A 316 7.39 -11.61 -2.86
C ASP A 316 6.19 -12.50 -3.21
N SER A 317 5.22 -11.97 -3.95
CA SER A 317 4.11 -12.76 -4.50
C SER A 317 4.60 -13.79 -5.51
N MET A 318 5.54 -13.41 -6.38
CA MET A 318 6.19 -14.31 -7.34
C MET A 318 6.98 -15.40 -6.61
N PHE A 319 7.78 -15.03 -5.61
CA PHE A 319 8.50 -15.99 -4.77
C PHE A 319 7.53 -16.96 -4.09
N SER A 320 6.47 -16.45 -3.46
CA SER A 320 5.47 -17.25 -2.76
C SER A 320 4.71 -18.24 -3.65
N LEU A 321 4.60 -17.95 -4.95
CA LEU A 321 3.99 -18.85 -5.93
C LEU A 321 4.85 -20.10 -6.17
N HIS A 322 6.17 -19.94 -6.20
CA HIS A 322 7.14 -21.03 -6.40
C HIS A 322 7.45 -21.76 -5.09
N PHE A 323 7.54 -21.00 -3.99
CA PHE A 323 7.91 -21.48 -2.66
C PHE A 323 6.77 -21.24 -1.67
N PRO A 324 5.64 -21.98 -1.76
CA PRO A 324 4.54 -21.81 -0.83
C PRO A 324 5.01 -22.09 0.60
N LEU A 325 4.54 -21.28 1.56
CA LEU A 325 4.93 -21.38 2.96
C LEU A 325 4.62 -22.77 3.52
N GLY A 326 5.67 -23.49 3.94
CA GLY A 326 5.58 -24.84 4.52
C GLY A 326 5.47 -24.87 6.04
N GLN A 327 5.20 -23.75 6.71
CA GLN A 327 5.30 -23.67 8.18
C GLN A 327 3.95 -23.44 8.88
N TYR A 328 3.55 -24.51 9.58
CA TYR A 328 2.66 -24.64 10.73
C TYR A 328 1.16 -24.26 10.64
N LYS A 329 0.33 -25.31 10.73
CA LYS A 329 -1.05 -25.35 11.25
C LYS A 329 -2.18 -24.65 10.48
N ARG A 330 -2.08 -24.45 9.17
CA ARG A 330 -3.30 -24.27 8.34
C ARG A 330 -3.51 -25.50 7.45
N PRO A 331 -4.76 -25.97 7.25
CA PRO A 331 -5.04 -27.00 6.26
C PRO A 331 -4.41 -26.56 4.94
N ASN A 332 -3.59 -27.43 4.36
CA ASN A 332 -2.89 -27.18 3.11
C ASN A 332 -3.95 -27.04 2.00
N ARG A 333 -4.48 -25.82 1.79
CA ARG A 333 -5.35 -25.52 0.66
C ARG A 333 -4.45 -25.56 -0.56
N THR A 334 -4.30 -26.75 -1.14
CA THR A 334 -3.63 -26.92 -2.42
C THR A 334 -4.39 -26.08 -3.44
N SER A 335 -3.80 -24.97 -3.87
CA SER A 335 -4.36 -24.13 -4.91
C SER A 335 -4.49 -24.95 -6.20
N GLN A 336 -5.49 -24.62 -7.03
CA GLN A 336 -5.65 -25.26 -8.34
C GLN A 336 -4.35 -25.19 -9.16
N TYR A 337 -3.62 -24.08 -9.05
CA TYR A 337 -2.27 -23.92 -9.58
C TYR A 337 -1.30 -25.02 -9.08
N SER A 338 -1.13 -25.17 -7.76
CA SER A 338 -0.21 -26.17 -7.20
C SER A 338 -0.56 -27.60 -7.60
N PHE A 339 -1.86 -27.89 -7.76
CA PHE A 339 -2.34 -29.18 -8.24
C PHE A 339 -1.98 -29.41 -9.72
N CYS A 340 -2.17 -28.40 -10.57
CA CYS A 340 -1.84 -28.46 -12.00
C CYS A 340 -0.32 -28.61 -12.21
N VAL A 341 0.50 -27.86 -11.47
CA VAL A 341 1.97 -27.95 -11.53
C VAL A 341 2.46 -29.32 -11.06
N LYS A 342 1.95 -29.85 -9.94
CA LYS A 342 2.27 -31.21 -9.48
C LYS A 342 1.88 -32.30 -10.47
N SER A 343 0.90 -32.04 -11.33
CA SER A 343 0.46 -32.95 -12.38
C SER A 343 1.30 -32.83 -13.67
N GLY A 344 2.35 -32.02 -13.68
CA GLY A 344 3.24 -31.84 -14.83
C GLY A 344 2.72 -30.89 -15.91
N LEU A 345 1.64 -30.13 -15.65
CA LEU A 345 1.05 -29.24 -16.65
C LEU A 345 1.92 -28.01 -16.99
N ARG A 346 2.94 -27.71 -16.17
CA ARG A 346 3.92 -26.65 -16.48
C ARG A 346 4.73 -26.97 -17.74
N ASP A 347 5.03 -28.24 -18.01
CA ASP A 347 5.72 -28.67 -19.23
C ASP A 347 4.87 -28.46 -20.49
N VAL A 348 3.54 -28.52 -20.35
CA VAL A 348 2.62 -28.19 -21.45
C VAL A 348 2.67 -26.70 -21.74
N VAL A 349 2.71 -25.86 -20.70
CA VAL A 349 2.83 -24.39 -20.85
C VAL A 349 4.14 -24.02 -21.54
N SER A 350 5.27 -24.62 -21.13
CA SER A 350 6.58 -24.31 -21.71
C SER A 350 6.71 -24.73 -23.18
N LYS A 351 5.95 -25.73 -23.63
CA LYS A 351 5.88 -26.15 -25.04
C LYS A 351 4.96 -25.30 -25.90
N LEU A 352 3.98 -24.61 -25.31
CA LEU A 352 2.94 -23.88 -26.04
C LEU A 352 3.22 -22.39 -26.22
N GLY A 353 4.11 -21.79 -25.42
CA GLY A 353 4.34 -20.35 -25.51
C GLY A 353 5.49 -19.83 -24.67
N PHE A 354 5.54 -18.51 -24.51
CA PHE A 354 6.54 -17.85 -23.68
C PHE A 354 6.36 -18.19 -22.21
N SER A 355 7.48 -18.38 -21.50
CA SER A 355 7.47 -18.27 -20.04
C SER A 355 7.10 -16.85 -19.63
N ALA A 356 6.51 -16.71 -18.43
CA ALA A 356 6.14 -15.42 -17.88
C ALA A 356 7.34 -14.45 -17.84
N GLU A 357 8.53 -14.94 -17.47
CA GLU A 357 9.77 -14.15 -17.46
C GLU A 357 10.15 -13.63 -18.85
N ARG A 358 10.07 -14.46 -19.90
CA ARG A 358 10.37 -14.01 -21.28
C ARG A 358 9.38 -12.95 -21.75
N LEU A 359 8.10 -13.11 -21.43
CA LEU A 359 7.08 -12.11 -21.73
C LEU A 359 7.34 -10.80 -20.98
N GLY A 360 7.71 -10.87 -19.69
CA GLY A 360 8.09 -9.71 -18.88
C GLY A 360 9.26 -8.93 -19.48
N LEU A 361 10.33 -9.63 -19.91
CA LEU A 361 11.49 -9.02 -20.57
C LEU A 361 11.14 -8.40 -21.93
N ALA A 362 10.22 -8.99 -22.68
CA ALA A 362 9.75 -8.42 -23.95
C ALA A 362 8.96 -7.12 -23.71
N LEU A 363 8.09 -7.09 -22.69
CA LEU A 363 7.31 -5.91 -22.33
C LEU A 363 8.15 -4.79 -21.71
N SER A 364 9.22 -5.13 -20.99
CA SER A 364 10.12 -4.13 -20.39
C SER A 364 11.01 -3.43 -21.44
N LEU A 365 11.03 -3.93 -22.69
CA LEU A 365 11.93 -3.48 -23.76
C LEU A 365 13.43 -3.57 -23.38
N GLU A 366 13.76 -4.25 -22.27
CA GLU A 366 15.14 -4.45 -21.77
C GLU A 366 15.93 -5.36 -22.71
N LYS A 367 15.21 -6.14 -23.53
CA LYS A 367 15.75 -6.86 -24.69
C LYS A 367 15.02 -6.43 -25.96
N VAL A 368 15.47 -5.32 -26.55
CA VAL A 368 15.34 -5.13 -28.00
C VAL A 368 16.12 -6.29 -28.63
N LEU A 369 15.45 -7.15 -29.42
CA LEU A 369 15.97 -8.39 -30.02
C LEU A 369 15.90 -9.62 -29.10
N VAL A 370 14.71 -10.21 -28.97
CA VAL A 370 14.65 -11.68 -28.89
C VAL A 370 14.68 -12.16 -30.35
N ASP A 371 15.88 -12.51 -30.83
CA ASP A 371 16.10 -13.25 -32.08
C ASP A 371 15.54 -14.70 -32.02
N ASP A 372 14.74 -15.03 -31.01
CA ASP A 372 13.90 -16.23 -31.01
C ASP A 372 12.49 -15.82 -31.43
N GLU A 373 12.24 -15.74 -32.75
CA GLU A 373 10.90 -15.97 -33.25
C GLU A 373 10.37 -17.23 -32.55
N LEU A 374 9.18 -17.19 -31.96
CA LEU A 374 8.56 -18.40 -31.42
C LEU A 374 8.60 -19.46 -32.51
N GLU A 375 9.35 -20.53 -32.31
CA GLU A 375 9.21 -21.70 -33.16
C GLU A 375 7.82 -22.24 -32.88
N ASP A 376 6.89 -22.01 -33.82
CA ASP A 376 5.57 -22.62 -33.75
C ASP A 376 5.75 -24.12 -33.54
N ALA A 377 5.11 -24.61 -32.48
CA ALA A 377 5.14 -26.04 -32.19
C ALA A 377 4.62 -26.81 -33.41
N LYS A 378 5.37 -27.83 -33.84
CA LYS A 378 5.01 -28.66 -35.00
C LYS A 378 3.72 -29.46 -34.78
N GLU A 379 3.36 -29.65 -33.52
CA GLU A 379 2.18 -30.38 -33.06
C GLU A 379 1.11 -29.38 -32.61
N THR A 380 -0.15 -29.74 -32.83
CA THR A 380 -1.28 -28.94 -32.35
C THR A 380 -1.36 -28.96 -30.81
N PRO A 381 -1.96 -27.95 -30.17
CA PRO A 381 -2.12 -27.93 -28.71
C PRO A 381 -2.85 -29.17 -28.17
N GLU A 382 -3.77 -29.74 -28.95
CA GLU A 382 -4.51 -30.96 -28.57
C GLU A 382 -3.62 -32.22 -28.59
N GLU A 383 -2.72 -32.33 -29.57
CA GLU A 383 -1.75 -33.43 -29.67
C GLU A 383 -0.74 -33.39 -28.51
N ILE A 384 -0.24 -32.20 -28.19
CA ILE A 384 0.65 -31.99 -27.03
C ILE A 384 -0.09 -32.36 -25.75
N ALA A 385 -1.34 -31.90 -25.58
CA ALA A 385 -2.15 -32.17 -24.40
C ALA A 385 -2.52 -33.65 -24.24
N PHE A 386 -2.69 -34.39 -25.35
CA PHE A 386 -3.00 -35.82 -25.32
C PHE A 386 -1.93 -36.63 -24.57
N ASN A 387 -0.66 -36.23 -24.68
CA ASN A 387 0.45 -36.88 -23.99
C ASN A 387 0.41 -36.70 -22.45
N TYR A 388 -0.39 -35.76 -21.95
CA TYR A 388 -0.51 -35.43 -20.52
C TYR A 388 -1.89 -35.79 -19.94
N VAL A 389 -2.71 -36.53 -20.68
CA VAL A 389 -3.98 -37.08 -20.18
C VAL A 389 -3.67 -38.06 -19.05
N SER A 390 -4.33 -37.86 -17.92
CA SER A 390 -4.14 -38.65 -16.71
C SER A 390 -5.48 -38.93 -16.04
N PRO A 391 -5.58 -39.85 -15.07
CA PRO A 391 -6.82 -40.05 -14.31
C PRO A 391 -7.36 -38.76 -13.66
N LEU A 392 -6.48 -37.78 -13.43
CA LEU A 392 -6.81 -36.46 -12.89
C LEU A 392 -7.32 -35.49 -13.97
N PHE A 393 -6.89 -35.65 -15.22
CA PHE A 393 -7.29 -34.85 -16.38
C PHE A 393 -7.73 -35.80 -17.51
N GLN A 394 -9.01 -36.14 -17.52
CA GLN A 394 -9.57 -37.22 -18.33
C GLN A 394 -9.54 -36.93 -19.84
N ASP A 395 -9.57 -35.66 -20.22
CA ASP A 395 -9.62 -35.21 -21.62
C ASP A 395 -8.49 -34.22 -21.93
N ALA A 396 -8.05 -34.18 -23.20
CA ALA A 396 -7.09 -33.18 -23.68
C ALA A 396 -7.57 -31.74 -23.41
N GLN A 397 -8.88 -31.49 -23.48
CA GLN A 397 -9.46 -30.19 -23.14
C GLN A 397 -9.32 -29.85 -21.65
N ALA A 398 -9.40 -30.84 -20.75
CA ALA A 398 -9.19 -30.64 -19.33
C ALA A 398 -7.72 -30.29 -19.03
N VAL A 399 -6.78 -30.97 -19.71
CA VAL A 399 -5.35 -30.66 -19.66
C VAL A 399 -5.08 -29.23 -20.13
N LEU A 400 -5.63 -28.82 -21.28
CA LEU A 400 -5.48 -27.46 -21.81
C LEU A 400 -6.09 -26.40 -20.90
N LYS A 401 -7.24 -26.68 -20.26
CA LYS A 401 -7.84 -25.77 -19.28
C LYS A 401 -6.93 -25.60 -18.05
N GLY A 402 -6.34 -26.70 -17.56
CA GLY A 402 -5.36 -26.67 -16.47
C GLY A 402 -4.09 -25.91 -16.85
N ALA A 403 -3.51 -26.18 -18.02
CA ALA A 403 -2.34 -25.49 -18.53
C ALA A 403 -2.59 -23.98 -18.71
N ARG A 404 -3.76 -23.59 -19.26
CA ARG A 404 -4.16 -22.18 -19.35
C ARG A 404 -4.23 -21.52 -17.99
N HIS A 405 -4.76 -22.21 -16.98
CA HIS A 405 -4.80 -21.68 -15.63
C HIS A 405 -3.39 -21.50 -15.04
N VAL A 406 -2.48 -22.45 -15.25
CA VAL A 406 -1.08 -22.32 -14.83
C VAL A 406 -0.42 -21.11 -15.50
N ALA A 407 -0.51 -21.00 -16.83
CA ALA A 407 0.04 -19.88 -17.58
C ALA A 407 -0.54 -18.54 -17.12
N ALA A 408 -1.86 -18.45 -16.92
CA ALA A 408 -2.51 -17.22 -16.47
C ALA A 408 -2.03 -16.80 -15.07
N VAL A 409 -1.87 -17.75 -14.14
CA VAL A 409 -1.38 -17.46 -12.79
C VAL A 409 0.09 -16.99 -12.83
N GLU A 410 0.96 -17.69 -13.57
CA GLU A 410 2.37 -17.30 -13.70
C GLU A 410 2.52 -15.90 -14.31
N ILE A 411 1.79 -15.61 -15.40
CA ILE A 411 1.77 -14.28 -16.04
C ILE A 411 1.27 -13.21 -15.06
N SER A 412 0.21 -13.52 -14.28
CA SER A 412 -0.36 -12.56 -13.34
C SER A 412 0.53 -12.27 -12.13
N CYS A 413 1.43 -13.21 -11.79
CA CYS A 413 2.32 -13.09 -10.64
C CYS A 413 3.68 -12.47 -11.00
N ASP A 414 4.06 -12.44 -12.28
CA ASP A 414 5.35 -11.88 -12.72
C ASP A 414 5.47 -10.37 -12.43
N ALA A 415 6.55 -9.99 -11.74
CA ALA A 415 6.76 -8.61 -11.31
C ALA A 415 6.98 -7.64 -12.47
N SER A 416 7.65 -8.06 -13.55
CA SER A 416 7.93 -7.21 -14.71
C SER A 416 6.66 -6.91 -15.49
N ILE A 417 5.81 -7.92 -15.67
CA ILE A 417 4.50 -7.77 -16.32
C ILE A 417 3.60 -6.84 -15.50
N LYS A 418 3.51 -7.05 -14.18
CA LYS A 418 2.72 -6.16 -13.31
C LYS A 418 3.22 -4.72 -13.34
N LYS A 419 4.55 -4.50 -13.33
CA LYS A 419 5.14 -3.17 -13.46
C LYS A 419 4.74 -2.50 -14.78
N TYR A 420 4.81 -3.23 -15.89
CA TYR A 420 4.37 -2.74 -17.20
C TYR A 420 2.88 -2.39 -17.21
N VAL A 421 2.01 -3.32 -16.80
CA VAL A 421 0.55 -3.13 -16.81
C VAL A 421 0.16 -1.98 -15.89
N ARG A 422 0.77 -1.88 -14.70
CA ARG A 422 0.54 -0.78 -13.75
C ARG A 422 0.89 0.57 -14.35
N ARG A 423 2.01 0.68 -15.06
CA ARG A 423 2.40 1.92 -15.76
C ARG A 423 1.35 2.31 -16.80
N VAL A 424 0.99 1.38 -17.70
CA VAL A 424 -0.02 1.62 -18.74
C VAL A 424 -1.38 1.99 -18.11
N TYR A 425 -1.75 1.32 -17.02
CA TYR A 425 -2.99 1.60 -16.31
C TYR A 425 -2.97 3.00 -15.69
N MET A 426 -1.92 3.37 -14.95
CA MET A 426 -1.82 4.68 -14.30
C MET A 426 -1.79 5.84 -15.31
N GLU A 427 -1.23 5.64 -16.50
CA GLU A 427 -1.19 6.64 -17.56
C GLU A 427 -2.55 6.85 -18.24
N ASN A 428 -3.34 5.78 -18.41
CA ASN A 428 -4.55 5.80 -19.24
C ASN A 428 -5.87 5.65 -18.46
N ALA A 429 -5.81 5.33 -17.17
CA ALA A 429 -7.02 5.08 -16.39
C ALA A 429 -7.86 6.35 -16.24
N VAL A 430 -9.16 6.14 -16.41
CA VAL A 430 -10.19 7.16 -16.24
C VAL A 430 -11.17 6.72 -15.16
N VAL A 431 -11.73 7.69 -14.46
CA VAL A 431 -12.64 7.49 -13.33
C VAL A 431 -14.00 8.04 -13.70
N SER A 432 -15.00 7.19 -13.53
CA SER A 432 -16.41 7.54 -13.70
C SER A 432 -17.15 7.21 -12.41
N THR A 433 -18.07 8.07 -12.01
CA THR A 433 -18.94 7.85 -10.85
C THR A 433 -20.39 7.76 -11.30
N SER A 434 -21.14 6.91 -10.61
CA SER A 434 -22.58 6.79 -10.78
C SER A 434 -23.22 6.71 -9.39
N PRO A 435 -24.24 7.52 -9.09
CA PRO A 435 -24.85 7.50 -7.78
C PRO A 435 -25.60 6.17 -7.57
N THR A 436 -25.59 5.70 -6.33
CA THR A 436 -26.49 4.62 -5.88
C THR A 436 -27.94 5.10 -5.89
N LEU A 437 -28.90 4.20 -5.63
CA LEU A 437 -30.31 4.58 -5.51
C LEU A 437 -30.52 5.68 -4.47
N ASP A 438 -29.89 5.53 -3.30
CA ASP A 438 -29.97 6.50 -2.20
C ASP A 438 -29.20 7.78 -2.53
N GLY A 439 -27.98 7.65 -3.06
CA GLY A 439 -27.17 8.79 -3.49
C GLY A 439 -27.86 9.63 -4.57
N ASN A 440 -28.71 9.02 -5.39
CA ASN A 440 -29.45 9.76 -6.42
C ASN A 440 -30.54 10.66 -5.83
N VAL A 441 -31.14 10.27 -4.70
CA VAL A 441 -32.19 11.03 -4.00
C VAL A 441 -31.59 12.08 -3.08
N ILE A 442 -30.53 11.75 -2.33
CA ILE A 442 -29.95 12.62 -1.30
C ILE A 442 -29.06 13.72 -1.91
N ILE A 443 -28.29 13.38 -2.94
CA ILE A 443 -27.34 14.32 -3.54
C ILE A 443 -28.10 15.20 -4.54
N ASP A 444 -28.62 16.32 -4.05
CA ASP A 444 -29.17 17.39 -4.88
C ASP A 444 -28.06 18.29 -5.46
N SER A 445 -28.44 19.36 -6.15
CA SER A 445 -27.49 20.31 -6.75
C SER A 445 -26.64 21.07 -5.72
N CYS A 446 -27.15 21.22 -4.49
CA CYS A 446 -26.51 21.98 -3.40
C CYS A 446 -25.69 21.08 -2.47
N HIS A 447 -25.80 19.76 -2.60
CA HIS A 447 -25.07 18.81 -1.79
C HIS A 447 -23.57 18.90 -2.01
N ARG A 448 -22.77 18.69 -0.94
CA ARG A 448 -21.29 18.71 -1.00
C ARG A 448 -20.69 17.76 -2.05
N PHE A 449 -21.41 16.70 -2.41
CA PHE A 449 -20.98 15.70 -3.39
C PHE A 449 -21.60 15.89 -4.79
N SER A 450 -22.31 16.99 -5.04
CA SER A 450 -22.97 17.24 -6.33
C SER A 450 -21.97 17.23 -7.50
N SER A 451 -20.78 17.78 -7.28
CA SER A 451 -19.69 17.86 -8.26
C SER A 451 -19.12 16.50 -8.67
N VAL A 452 -19.26 15.48 -7.82
CA VAL A 452 -18.75 14.11 -8.06
C VAL A 452 -19.87 13.10 -8.30
N LYS A 453 -21.15 13.53 -8.35
CA LYS A 453 -22.29 12.63 -8.53
C LYS A 453 -22.27 11.88 -9.88
N TRP A 454 -21.91 12.59 -10.96
CA TRP A 454 -21.95 12.09 -12.33
C TRP A 454 -20.64 12.36 -13.08
N LEU A 455 -19.51 12.00 -12.47
CA LEU A 455 -18.22 12.12 -13.11
C LEU A 455 -18.13 11.10 -14.26
N ARG A 456 -17.65 11.52 -15.43
CA ARG A 456 -17.46 10.62 -16.57
C ARG A 456 -16.05 10.73 -17.09
N GLU A 457 -15.41 9.57 -17.20
CA GLU A 457 -14.13 9.35 -17.88
C GLU A 457 -13.06 10.40 -17.53
N LYS A 458 -13.03 10.84 -16.26
CA LYS A 458 -12.03 11.81 -15.81
C LYS A 458 -10.68 11.11 -15.69
N PRO A 459 -9.63 11.52 -16.43
CA PRO A 459 -8.30 10.92 -16.30
C PRO A 459 -7.75 11.07 -14.89
N LEU A 460 -7.07 10.04 -14.37
CA LEU A 460 -6.44 10.06 -13.04
C LEU A 460 -5.50 11.26 -12.84
N SER A 461 -4.77 11.64 -13.90
CA SER A 461 -3.83 12.77 -13.88
C SER A 461 -4.49 14.15 -13.76
N LYS A 462 -5.82 14.25 -13.95
CA LYS A 462 -6.56 15.52 -13.86
C LYS A 462 -7.27 15.72 -12.52
N PHE A 463 -7.10 14.82 -11.55
CA PHE A 463 -7.62 15.02 -10.21
C PHE A 463 -6.75 16.01 -9.45
N ASP A 464 -7.39 17.01 -8.84
CA ASP A 464 -6.74 18.04 -8.07
C ASP A 464 -7.41 18.25 -6.70
N GLY A 465 -6.59 18.67 -5.73
CA GLY A 465 -7.03 18.97 -4.37
C GLY A 465 -7.81 17.82 -3.72
N ALA A 466 -8.99 18.13 -3.19
CA ALA A 466 -9.81 17.20 -2.41
C ALA A 466 -10.81 16.38 -3.25
N GLN A 467 -10.81 16.48 -4.58
CA GLN A 467 -11.84 15.83 -5.42
C GLN A 467 -11.90 14.32 -5.25
N TRP A 468 -10.73 13.67 -5.18
CA TRP A 468 -10.67 12.22 -4.95
C TRP A 468 -11.25 11.84 -3.58
N LEU A 469 -10.96 12.64 -2.55
CA LEU A 469 -11.47 12.44 -1.20
C LEU A 469 -13.00 12.62 -1.13
N LEU A 470 -13.57 13.51 -1.93
CA LEU A 470 -15.02 13.65 -2.03
C LEU A 470 -15.68 12.40 -2.63
N ILE A 471 -15.04 11.74 -3.60
CA ILE A 471 -15.52 10.47 -4.16
C ILE A 471 -15.50 9.40 -3.08
N GLN A 472 -14.36 9.22 -2.41
CA GLN A 472 -14.20 8.19 -1.38
C GLN A 472 -15.19 8.38 -0.23
N ARG A 473 -15.38 9.62 0.24
CA ARG A 473 -16.36 9.93 1.29
C ARG A 473 -17.82 9.76 0.87
N ALA A 474 -18.11 9.82 -0.44
CA ALA A 474 -19.45 9.55 -0.95
C ALA A 474 -19.69 8.06 -1.20
N GLU A 475 -18.62 7.26 -1.31
CA GLU A 475 -18.66 5.80 -1.42
C GLU A 475 -18.81 5.11 -0.06
N GLU A 476 -18.13 5.63 0.96
CA GLU A 476 -18.34 5.28 2.39
C GLU A 476 -19.76 5.61 2.86
#